data_AF-A0A1R1YA42-F1
#
_entry.id   AF-A0A1R1YA42-F1
#
_cell.length_a   1.000
_cell.length_b   1.000
_cell.length_c   1.000
_cell.angle_alpha   90.00
_cell.angle_beta   90.00
_cell.angle_gamma   90.00
#
_symmetry.space_group_name_H-M   'P 1'
#
loop_
_entity.id
_entity.type
_entity.pdbx_description
1 polymer ?
#
loop_
_entity_poly.entity_id
_entity_poly.type
_entity_poly.pdbx_seq_one_letter_code
_entity_poly.pdbx_strand_id
1 'polypeptide(L)'
;MCLDWTESWQNPETSTVLSPGKFGGNGRGPEKCLYDGFEMGWLKSYPVPGCITRDYKNGNSPGPFWPMEAIAEMIKNSSPTFANFTTNLENGCHGIVHLGIGGDFLTMHAPNE
;
A
#
# COMPACT_ATOMS: atom_id res chain seq x y z
N MET A 1 -11.96 -7.55 -7.50
CA MET A 1 -10.52 -7.58 -7.82
C MET A 1 -9.83 -6.96 -6.63
N CYS A 2 -8.95 -7.70 -5.95
CA CYS A 2 -8.27 -7.29 -4.73
C CYS A 2 -6.75 -7.28 -4.99
N LEU A 3 -5.98 -6.52 -4.22
CA LEU A 3 -4.52 -6.49 -4.33
C LEU A 3 -3.92 -7.80 -3.80
N ASP A 4 -3.31 -8.58 -4.69
CA ASP A 4 -2.29 -9.56 -4.32
C ASP A 4 -0.92 -8.93 -4.61
N TRP A 5 -0.28 -8.40 -3.57
CA TRP A 5 1.02 -7.74 -3.73
C TRP A 5 2.14 -8.70 -4.13
N THR A 6 1.95 -10.01 -3.95
CA THR A 6 2.98 -11.00 -4.26
C THR A 6 3.15 -11.21 -5.76
N GLU A 7 2.14 -10.87 -6.58
CA GLU A 7 2.21 -11.01 -8.04
C GLU A 7 3.21 -10.01 -8.65
N SER A 8 3.16 -8.77 -8.19
CA SER A 8 3.98 -7.66 -8.69
C SER A 8 5.01 -7.18 -7.67
N TRP A 9 5.43 -8.04 -6.74
CA TRP A 9 6.20 -7.65 -5.55
C TRP A 9 7.48 -6.86 -5.87
N GLN A 10 8.15 -7.13 -7.00
CA GLN A 10 9.37 -6.43 -7.41
C GLN A 10 9.12 -4.99 -7.84
N ASN A 11 7.97 -4.76 -8.50
CA ASN A 11 7.58 -3.48 -9.08
C ASN A 11 6.08 -3.24 -8.82
N PRO A 12 5.66 -2.96 -7.58
CA PRO A 12 4.23 -2.95 -7.23
C PRO A 12 3.42 -1.92 -8.01
N GLU A 13 4.05 -0.82 -8.43
CA GLU A 13 3.45 0.21 -9.29
C GLU A 13 2.96 -0.33 -10.65
N THR A 14 3.43 -1.51 -11.08
CA THR A 14 2.99 -2.16 -12.32
C THR A 14 1.74 -3.03 -12.13
N SER A 15 1.27 -3.19 -10.89
CA SER A 15 0.06 -3.99 -10.62
C SER A 15 -1.15 -3.41 -11.33
N THR A 16 -2.07 -4.28 -11.76
CA THR A 16 -3.33 -3.84 -12.36
C THR A 16 -4.16 -3.01 -11.37
N VAL A 17 -4.06 -3.28 -10.07
CA VAL A 17 -4.79 -2.58 -9.02
C VAL A 17 -4.34 -1.13 -8.91
N LEU A 18 -3.03 -0.86 -8.94
CA LEU A 18 -2.44 0.49 -8.91
C LEU A 18 -2.36 1.15 -10.30
N SER A 19 -3.16 0.67 -11.26
CA SER A 19 -3.21 1.23 -12.61
C SER A 19 -4.26 2.35 -12.71
N PRO A 20 -4.12 3.26 -13.69
CA PRO A 20 -5.12 4.30 -13.96
C PRO A 20 -6.53 3.77 -14.24
N GLY A 21 -6.65 2.51 -14.69
CA GLY A 21 -7.94 1.86 -14.96
C GLY A 21 -8.61 1.24 -13.72
N LYS A 22 -7.96 1.31 -12.55
CA LYS A 22 -8.42 0.79 -11.27
C LYS A 22 -8.25 1.86 -10.18
N PHE A 23 -7.48 1.61 -9.13
CA PHE A 23 -7.36 2.50 -7.98
C PHE A 23 -6.45 3.71 -8.25
N GLY A 24 -5.76 3.74 -9.39
CA GLY A 24 -4.83 4.81 -9.74
C GLY A 24 -3.43 4.55 -9.24
N GLY A 25 -2.47 5.31 -9.78
CA GLY A 25 -1.06 5.24 -9.45
C GLY A 25 -0.68 6.17 -8.30
N ASN A 26 0.54 6.71 -8.38
CA ASN A 26 1.07 7.62 -7.37
C ASN A 26 0.35 8.98 -7.36
N GLY A 27 0.46 9.75 -6.29
CA GLY A 27 0.02 11.14 -6.27
C GLY A 27 0.92 12.07 -7.11
N ARG A 28 0.38 13.23 -7.51
CA ARG A 28 1.12 14.28 -8.25
C ARG A 28 1.08 15.63 -7.53
N GLY A 29 2.04 16.47 -7.89
CA GLY A 29 2.14 17.84 -7.38
C GLY A 29 2.61 17.91 -5.92
N PRO A 30 2.62 19.12 -5.35
CA PRO A 30 3.05 19.34 -3.96
C PRO A 30 2.10 18.69 -2.94
N GLU A 31 0.83 18.56 -3.28
CA GLU A 31 -0.22 18.00 -2.41
C GLU A 31 -0.33 16.47 -2.48
N LYS A 32 0.37 15.84 -3.44
CA LYS A 32 0.38 14.39 -3.63
C LYS A 32 -1.02 13.78 -3.85
N CYS A 33 -1.93 14.57 -4.42
CA CYS A 33 -3.26 14.10 -4.75
C CYS A 33 -3.22 13.01 -5.82
N LEU A 34 -4.07 12.00 -5.67
CA LEU A 34 -4.37 11.06 -6.74
C LEU A 34 -4.89 11.82 -7.96
N TYR A 35 -4.34 11.47 -9.13
CA TYR A 35 -4.62 12.18 -10.40
C TYR A 35 -5.23 11.26 -11.47
N ASP A 36 -5.35 9.97 -11.18
CA ASP A 36 -5.94 8.95 -12.04
C ASP A 36 -6.59 7.85 -11.17
N GLY A 37 -7.20 6.85 -11.82
CA GLY A 37 -8.00 5.84 -11.12
C GLY A 37 -9.41 6.31 -10.78
N PHE A 38 -10.21 5.42 -10.19
CA PHE A 38 -11.58 5.74 -9.79
C PHE A 38 -11.65 6.64 -8.54
N GLU A 39 -10.57 6.67 -7.75
CA GLU A 39 -10.40 7.52 -6.56
C GLU A 39 -9.96 8.95 -6.92
N MET A 40 -9.69 9.21 -8.20
CA MET A 40 -9.38 10.54 -8.68
C MET A 40 -10.48 11.53 -8.28
N GLY A 41 -10.09 12.59 -7.59
CA GLY A 41 -11.00 13.64 -7.13
C GLY A 41 -11.80 13.29 -5.88
N TRP A 42 -11.56 12.14 -5.25
CA TRP A 42 -12.13 11.82 -3.95
C TRP A 42 -11.57 12.77 -2.89
N LEU A 43 -12.45 13.16 -1.97
CA LEU A 43 -12.15 14.07 -0.89
C LEU A 43 -12.32 13.37 0.45
N LYS A 44 -11.30 13.44 1.29
CA LYS A 44 -11.40 13.10 2.71
C LYS A 44 -11.88 14.32 3.49
N SER A 45 -12.58 14.07 4.58
CA SER A 45 -13.00 15.09 5.55
C SER A 45 -12.27 14.98 6.90
N TYR A 46 -11.54 13.89 7.11
CA TYR A 46 -10.83 13.57 8.35
C TYR A 46 -9.43 13.02 8.05
N PRO A 47 -8.39 13.35 8.84
CA PRO A 47 -8.40 14.33 9.93
C PRO A 47 -8.39 15.77 9.43
N VAL A 48 -7.91 16.00 8.20
CA VAL A 48 -7.86 17.29 7.53
C VAL A 48 -8.57 17.16 6.18
N PRO A 49 -9.55 18.02 5.86
CA PRO A 49 -10.20 18.02 4.57
C PRO A 49 -9.21 18.21 3.42
N GLY A 50 -9.34 17.42 2.35
CA GLY A 50 -8.46 17.49 1.19
C GLY A 50 -8.69 16.33 0.23
N CYS A 51 -7.83 16.20 -0.78
CA CYS A 51 -7.81 15.04 -1.66
C CYS A 51 -7.25 13.80 -0.94
N ILE A 52 -7.57 12.61 -1.48
CA ILE A 52 -6.84 11.38 -1.14
C ILE A 52 -5.42 11.46 -1.72
N THR A 53 -4.42 11.06 -0.93
CA THR A 53 -3.01 11.16 -1.32
C THR A 53 -2.30 9.81 -1.33
N ARG A 54 -1.42 9.63 -2.33
CA ARG A 54 -0.37 8.60 -2.35
C ARG A 54 0.97 9.27 -2.59
N ASP A 55 2.00 8.82 -1.89
CA ASP A 55 3.36 9.36 -2.04
C ASP A 55 4.36 8.21 -1.94
N TYR A 56 4.53 7.53 -3.07
CA TYR A 56 5.38 6.35 -3.16
C TYR A 56 6.77 6.60 -2.56
N LYS A 57 7.20 5.68 -1.70
CA LYS A 57 8.43 5.81 -0.90
C LYS A 57 9.68 6.17 -1.70
N ASN A 58 9.80 5.66 -2.94
CA ASN A 58 10.93 5.91 -3.83
C ASN A 58 10.56 6.83 -5.01
N GLY A 59 9.63 7.76 -4.81
CA GLY A 59 9.23 8.76 -5.80
C GLY A 59 8.28 8.20 -6.86
N ASN A 60 8.76 7.29 -7.72
CA ASN A 60 7.93 6.66 -8.77
C ASN A 60 7.59 5.20 -8.48
N SER A 61 8.09 4.64 -7.38
CA SER A 61 7.82 3.26 -6.97
C SER A 61 7.64 3.18 -5.45
N PRO A 62 6.71 2.35 -4.95
CA PRO A 62 6.61 2.01 -3.52
C PRO A 62 7.87 1.33 -2.98
N GLY A 63 8.74 0.83 -3.88
CA GLY A 63 9.77 -0.15 -3.56
C GLY A 63 9.20 -1.57 -3.54
N PRO A 64 10.06 -2.58 -3.39
CA PRO A 64 9.61 -3.96 -3.45
C PRO A 64 8.78 -4.34 -2.21
N PHE A 65 7.73 -5.10 -2.43
CA PHE A 65 6.95 -5.77 -1.38
C PHE A 65 7.47 -7.19 -1.14
N TRP A 66 6.86 -7.90 -0.18
CA TRP A 66 7.28 -9.26 0.13
C TRP A 66 6.85 -10.23 -0.97
N PRO A 67 7.76 -11.08 -1.48
CA PRO A 67 7.40 -12.16 -2.37
C PRO A 67 6.64 -13.27 -1.63
N MET A 68 5.98 -14.14 -2.39
CA MET A 68 5.22 -15.29 -1.84
C MET A 68 6.08 -16.18 -0.95
N GLU A 69 7.35 -16.41 -1.31
CA GLU A 69 8.27 -17.24 -0.54
C GLU A 69 8.52 -16.66 0.85
N ALA A 70 8.69 -15.34 0.97
CA ALA A 70 8.91 -14.67 2.25
C ALA A 70 7.65 -14.75 3.15
N ILE A 71 6.46 -14.66 2.55
CA ILE A 71 5.20 -14.86 3.29
C ILE A 71 5.09 -16.30 3.78
N ALA A 72 5.40 -17.28 2.93
CA ALA A 72 5.38 -18.69 3.31
C ALA A 72 6.38 -19.00 4.43
N GLU A 73 7.57 -18.41 4.40
CA GLU A 73 8.56 -18.52 5.48
C GLU A 73 8.06 -17.88 6.79
N MET A 74 7.47 -16.69 6.72
CA MET A 74 6.90 -16.03 7.90
C MET A 74 5.80 -16.88 8.54
N ILE A 75 4.89 -17.44 7.74
CA ILE A 75 3.83 -18.32 8.25
C ILE A 75 4.42 -19.54 8.96
N LYS A 76 5.42 -20.19 8.35
CA LYS A 76 6.08 -21.37 8.94
C LYS A 76 6.80 -21.04 10.25
N ASN A 77 7.47 -19.89 10.31
CA ASN A 77 8.30 -19.50 11.44
C ASN A 77 7.53 -18.80 12.56
N SER A 78 6.25 -18.49 12.36
CA SER A 78 5.38 -17.84 13.35
C SER A 78 4.72 -18.79 14.36
N SER A 79 5.02 -20.08 14.30
CA SER A 79 4.54 -21.09 15.25
C SER A 79 5.14 -20.88 16.67
N PRO A 80 4.43 -21.20 17.76
CA PRO A 80 3.10 -21.83 17.81
C PRO A 80 1.95 -20.86 18.12
N THR A 81 2.20 -19.56 18.28
CA THR A 81 1.18 -18.63 18.77
C THR A 81 0.66 -17.72 17.66
N PHE A 82 -0.64 -17.45 17.71
CA PHE A 82 -1.24 -16.42 16.88
C PHE A 82 -0.59 -15.04 17.12
N ALA A 83 -0.16 -14.76 18.35
CA ALA A 83 0.52 -13.51 18.70
C ALA A 83 1.84 -13.31 17.92
N ASN A 84 2.62 -14.37 17.71
CA ASN A 84 3.83 -14.31 16.90
C ASN A 84 3.49 -14.07 15.43
N PHE A 85 2.47 -14.78 14.92
CA PHE A 85 2.00 -14.61 13.54
C PHE A 85 1.55 -13.17 13.28
N THR A 86 0.68 -12.61 14.11
CA THR A 86 0.21 -11.23 13.92
C THR A 86 1.37 -10.26 14.02
N THR A 87 2.24 -10.38 15.02
CA THR A 87 3.39 -9.48 15.18
C THR A 87 4.29 -9.48 13.94
N ASN A 88 4.57 -10.66 13.38
CA ASN A 88 5.42 -10.79 12.19
C ASN A 88 4.72 -10.32 10.90
N LEU A 89 3.41 -10.55 10.79
CA LEU A 89 2.60 -10.07 9.67
C LEU A 89 2.58 -8.53 9.66
N GLU A 90 2.16 -7.93 10.78
CA GLU A 90 1.98 -6.49 10.97
C GLU A 90 3.29 -5.72 10.78
N ASN A 91 4.37 -6.17 11.41
CA ASN A 91 5.69 -5.51 11.30
C ASN A 91 6.45 -5.86 10.01
N GLY A 92 5.98 -6.86 9.25
CA GLY A 92 6.62 -7.35 8.04
C GLY A 92 5.88 -6.93 6.79
N CYS A 93 5.24 -7.91 6.13
CA CYS A 93 4.60 -7.72 4.83
C CYS A 93 3.39 -6.77 4.83
N HIS A 94 2.70 -6.60 5.96
CA HIS A 94 1.62 -5.61 6.06
C HIS A 94 2.21 -4.20 6.13
N GLY A 95 3.10 -3.94 7.09
CA GLY A 95 3.73 -2.63 7.26
C GLY A 95 4.46 -2.13 6.03
N ILE A 96 5.14 -2.99 5.26
CA ILE A 96 5.87 -2.54 4.05
C ILE A 96 4.94 -1.99 2.97
N VAL A 97 3.69 -2.45 2.88
CA VAL A 97 2.72 -1.93 1.90
C VAL A 97 2.28 -0.53 2.31
N HIS A 98 1.92 -0.31 3.58
CA HIS A 98 1.63 1.03 4.12
C HIS A 98 2.78 2.00 3.90
N LEU A 99 4.00 1.55 4.23
CA LEU A 99 5.21 2.35 4.07
C LEU A 99 5.55 2.65 2.61
N GLY A 100 5.27 1.71 1.71
CA GLY A 100 5.60 1.83 0.29
C GLY A 100 4.64 2.76 -0.45
N ILE A 101 3.33 2.57 -0.28
CA ILE A 101 2.31 3.38 -0.95
C ILE A 101 2.34 4.84 -0.46
N GLY A 102 2.60 5.06 0.83
CA GLY A 102 2.77 6.40 1.37
C GLY A 102 1.47 7.22 1.42
N GLY A 103 1.59 8.53 1.57
CA GLY A 103 0.43 9.43 1.62
C GLY A 103 -0.52 9.10 2.79
N ASP A 104 -1.82 9.06 2.51
CA ASP A 104 -2.83 8.67 3.51
C ASP A 104 -2.64 7.24 3.98
N PHE A 105 -2.19 6.35 3.09
CA PHE A 105 -1.92 4.94 3.35
C PHE A 105 -0.79 4.72 4.36
N LEU A 106 0.08 5.72 4.62
CA LEU A 106 1.13 5.62 5.65
C LEU A 106 0.61 5.90 7.07
N THR A 107 -0.58 6.48 7.19
CA THR A 107 -1.07 7.03 8.45
C THR A 107 -2.05 6.08 9.13
N MET A 108 -2.46 6.43 10.36
CA MET A 108 -3.62 5.83 11.04
C MET A 108 -4.94 6.02 10.28
N HIS A 109 -4.93 6.83 9.22
CA HIS A 109 -6.07 7.13 8.37
C HIS A 109 -5.93 6.50 6.99
N ALA A 110 -5.13 5.43 6.88
CA ALA A 110 -5.03 4.61 5.67
C ALA A 110 -6.40 4.26 5.07
N PRO A 111 -7.47 3.96 5.84
CA PRO A 111 -8.80 3.66 5.28
C PRO A 111 -9.52 4.81 4.56
N ASN A 112 -8.95 6.03 4.54
CA ASN A 112 -9.41 7.07 3.64
C ASN A 112 -9.16 6.70 2.17
N GLU A 113 -8.21 5.79 1.94
CA GLU A 113 -7.94 5.09 0.68
C GLU A 113 -8.32 3.60 0.82
#